data_AF-A0A432M5E9-F1
#
_entry.id   AF-A0A432M5E9-F1
#
_cell.length_a   1.000
_cell.length_b   1.000
_cell.length_c   1.000
_cell.angle_alpha   90.00
_cell.angle_beta   90.00
_cell.angle_gamma   90.00
#
_symmetry.space_group_name_H-M   'P 1'
#
loop_
_entity.id
_entity.type
_entity.pdbx_description
1 polymer ?
#
loop_
_entity_poly.entity_id
_entity_poly.type
_entity_poly.pdbx_seq_one_letter_code
_entity_poly.pdbx_strand_id
1 'polypeptide(L)'
;MMLANGRPKTLATERGEVVPMTPQEIEQQLAELAGAVPQLLKRTPGVEFWIEFLERADAIRNRVSVDHYDWVTGRIYEALAAHGISTPTRWLLAAAGTDSSESSLDR
;
A
#
# COMPACT_ATOMS: atom_id res chain seq x y z
N MET A 1 15.80 -10.83 -43.13
CA MET A 1 15.48 -11.76 -42.03
C MET A 1 15.69 -11.01 -40.71
N MET A 2 14.72 -11.16 -39.81
CA MET A 2 14.52 -10.32 -38.62
C MET A 2 15.54 -10.59 -37.50
N LEU A 3 15.86 -9.54 -36.74
CA LEU A 3 16.69 -9.54 -35.54
C LEU A 3 15.95 -10.23 -34.38
N ALA A 4 16.36 -11.44 -34.01
CA ALA A 4 15.89 -12.08 -32.79
C ALA A 4 16.76 -11.62 -31.61
N ASN A 5 16.35 -10.51 -30.97
CA ASN A 5 16.86 -10.10 -29.67
C ASN A 5 16.41 -11.11 -28.61
N GLY A 6 17.27 -12.09 -28.31
CA GLY A 6 17.13 -12.94 -27.14
C GLY A 6 17.31 -12.11 -25.88
N ARG A 7 16.23 -11.92 -25.11
CA ARG A 7 16.31 -11.44 -23.72
C ARG A 7 17.16 -12.44 -22.91
N PRO A 8 18.12 -11.99 -22.09
CA PRO A 8 18.91 -12.88 -21.26
C PRO A 8 18.10 -13.41 -20.06
N LYS A 9 18.41 -14.66 -19.73
CA LYS A 9 18.09 -15.48 -18.56
C LYS A 9 17.68 -14.73 -17.27
N THR A 10 16.59 -15.17 -16.67
CA THR A 10 16.42 -15.20 -15.20
C THR A 10 16.38 -16.66 -14.75
N LEU A 11 17.56 -17.15 -14.33
CA LEU A 11 17.71 -18.25 -13.39
C LEU A 11 17.90 -17.59 -12.02
N ALA A 12 16.88 -17.66 -11.16
CA ALA A 12 16.99 -17.38 -9.72
C ALA A 12 15.83 -18.11 -9.04
N THR A 13 16.06 -19.35 -8.60
CA THR A 13 16.34 -19.69 -7.20
C THR A 13 15.04 -19.83 -6.40
N GLU A 14 14.65 -21.10 -6.26
CA GLU A 14 13.74 -21.61 -5.24
C GLU A 14 14.37 -21.41 -3.84
N ARG A 15 14.07 -20.27 -3.21
CA ARG A 15 13.98 -20.11 -1.75
C ARG A 15 12.86 -19.10 -1.52
N GLY A 16 11.98 -19.35 -0.54
CA GLY A 16 10.86 -18.47 -0.18
C GLY A 16 11.32 -17.14 0.43
N GLU A 17 12.18 -16.42 -0.28
CA GLU A 17 12.50 -15.03 -0.01
C GLU A 17 11.39 -14.22 -0.66
N VAL A 18 10.49 -13.70 0.17
CA VAL A 18 9.50 -12.73 -0.29
C VAL A 18 10.31 -11.50 -0.69
N VAL A 19 10.70 -11.43 -1.97
CA VAL A 19 11.43 -10.28 -2.49
C VAL A 19 10.55 -9.06 -2.23
N PRO A 20 10.99 -8.10 -1.39
CA PRO A 20 10.19 -6.93 -1.10
C PRO A 20 9.94 -6.18 -2.41
N MET A 21 8.73 -5.67 -2.59
CA MET A 21 8.38 -4.94 -3.81
C MET A 21 9.35 -3.79 -4.03
N THR A 22 9.76 -3.60 -5.28
CA THR A 22 10.52 -2.42 -5.69
C THR A 22 9.65 -1.18 -5.57
N PRO A 23 10.22 0.03 -5.38
CA PRO A 23 9.44 1.27 -5.31
C PRO A 23 8.48 1.45 -6.50
N GLN A 24 8.91 1.07 -7.71
CA GLN A 24 8.09 1.16 -8.91
C GLN A 24 6.88 0.21 -8.90
N GLU A 25 7.05 -1.02 -8.37
CA GLU A 25 5.94 -1.96 -8.21
C GLU A 25 4.95 -1.48 -7.14
N ILE A 26 5.46 -0.87 -6.07
CA ILE A 26 4.61 -0.26 -5.03
C ILE A 26 3.78 0.88 -5.62
N GLU A 27 4.40 1.78 -6.40
CA GLU A 27 3.67 2.87 -7.06
C GLU A 27 2.59 2.35 -8.02
N GLN A 28 2.90 1.31 -8.80
CA GLN A 28 1.94 0.69 -9.71
C GLN A 28 0.73 0.11 -8.96
N GLN A 29 0.97 -0.64 -7.87
CA GLN A 29 -0.10 -1.20 -7.03
C GLN A 29 -0.95 -0.11 -6.37
N LEU A 30 -0.32 0.98 -5.90
CA LEU A 30 -1.02 2.12 -5.32
C LEU A 30 -1.89 2.86 -6.36
N ALA A 31 -1.38 3.01 -7.59
CA ALA A 31 -2.14 3.61 -8.69
C ALA A 31 -3.35 2.74 -9.07
N GLU A 32 -3.18 1.42 -9.10
CA GLU A 32 -4.28 0.47 -9.32
C GLU A 32 -5.32 0.53 -8.21
N LEU A 33 -4.90 0.61 -6.95
CA LEU A 33 -5.79 0.78 -5.80
C LEU A 33 -6.60 2.08 -5.92
N ALA A 34 -5.94 3.20 -6.21
CA ALA A 34 -6.59 4.50 -6.39
C ALA A 34 -7.59 4.47 -7.56
N GLY A 35 -7.19 3.91 -8.71
CA GLY A 35 -8.07 3.76 -9.88
C GLY A 35 -9.28 2.86 -9.64
N ALA A 36 -9.19 1.92 -8.68
CA ALA A 36 -10.29 1.04 -8.32
C ALA A 36 -11.34 1.70 -7.41
N VAL A 37 -11.00 2.78 -6.69
CA VAL A 37 -11.90 3.43 -5.71
C VAL A 37 -13.27 3.78 -6.31
N PRO A 38 -13.39 4.46 -7.47
CA PRO A 38 -14.70 4.81 -8.03
C PRO A 38 -15.56 3.58 -8.39
N GLN A 39 -14.93 2.48 -8.82
CA GLN A 39 -15.64 1.25 -9.15
C GLN A 39 -16.10 0.51 -7.89
N LEU A 40 -15.24 0.47 -6.85
CA LEU A 40 -15.59 -0.11 -5.56
C LEU A 40 -16.77 0.63 -4.90
N LEU A 41 -16.73 1.96 -4.89
CA LEU A 41 -17.84 2.77 -4.36
C LEU A 41 -19.16 2.53 -5.09
N LYS A 42 -19.12 2.31 -6.41
CA LYS A 42 -20.31 2.00 -7.22
C LYS A 42 -20.84 0.60 -6.96
N ARG A 43 -19.94 -0.39 -6.77
CA ARG A 43 -20.33 -1.80 -6.63
C ARG A 43 -20.81 -2.14 -5.22
N THR A 44 -20.11 -1.65 -4.22
CA THR A 44 -20.26 -2.06 -2.81
C THR A 44 -20.20 -0.84 -1.88
N PRO A 45 -21.18 0.07 -1.89
CA PRO A 45 -21.16 1.26 -1.05
C PRO A 45 -21.24 0.91 0.45
N GLY A 46 -20.74 1.81 1.30
CA GLY A 46 -20.84 1.68 2.76
C GLY A 46 -19.74 0.81 3.35
N VAL A 47 -20.10 -0.15 4.22
CA VAL A 47 -19.13 -0.98 4.96
C VAL A 47 -18.37 -1.94 4.04
N GLU A 48 -19.04 -2.50 3.03
CA GLU A 48 -18.43 -3.44 2.08
C GLU A 48 -17.28 -2.80 1.28
N PHE A 49 -17.42 -1.52 0.91
CA PHE A 49 -16.34 -0.73 0.31
C PHE A 49 -15.11 -0.75 1.20
N TRP A 50 -15.29 -0.48 2.50
CA TRP A 50 -14.17 -0.43 3.45
C TRP A 50 -13.52 -1.78 3.63
N ILE A 51 -14.28 -2.88 3.67
CA ILE A 51 -13.73 -4.23 3.76
C ILE A 51 -12.85 -4.51 2.53
N GLU A 52 -13.38 -4.33 1.32
CA GLU A 52 -12.62 -4.60 0.09
C GLU A 52 -11.42 -3.67 -0.10
N PHE A 53 -11.57 -2.38 0.21
CA PHE A 53 -10.49 -1.40 0.09
C PHE A 53 -9.36 -1.71 1.08
N LEU A 54 -9.69 -1.96 2.34
CA LEU A 54 -8.69 -2.24 3.37
C LEU A 54 -7.96 -3.56 3.13
N GLU A 55 -8.66 -4.59 2.66
CA GLU A 55 -8.02 -5.87 2.31
C GLU A 55 -6.96 -5.69 1.21
N ARG A 56 -7.27 -4.91 0.17
CA ARG A 56 -6.32 -4.61 -0.91
C ARG A 56 -5.16 -3.74 -0.41
N ALA A 57 -5.45 -2.74 0.41
CA ALA A 57 -4.43 -1.86 0.98
C ALA A 57 -3.47 -2.60 1.92
N ASP A 58 -3.99 -3.48 2.78
CA ASP A 58 -3.18 -4.34 3.64
C ASP A 58 -2.36 -5.35 2.83
N ALA A 59 -2.88 -5.87 1.71
CA ALA A 59 -2.12 -6.76 0.82
C ALA A 59 -0.90 -6.08 0.20
N ILE A 60 -0.99 -4.79 -0.14
CA ILE A 60 0.16 -3.98 -0.58
C ILE A 60 1.11 -3.80 0.60
N ARG A 61 0.60 -3.37 1.76
CA ARG A 61 1.38 -3.06 2.95
C ARG A 61 2.16 -4.27 3.49
N ASN A 62 1.62 -5.48 3.35
CA ASN A 62 2.27 -6.72 3.77
C ASN A 62 3.44 -7.14 2.86
N ARG A 63 3.63 -6.48 1.70
CA ARG A 63 4.68 -6.79 0.72
C ARG A 63 5.76 -5.72 0.64
N VAL A 64 5.65 -4.65 1.44
CA VAL A 64 6.64 -3.57 1.48
C VAL A 64 7.54 -3.69 2.71
N SER A 65 8.77 -3.20 2.60
CA SER A 65 9.66 -3.12 3.76
C SER A 65 9.14 -2.07 4.75
N VAL A 66 9.55 -2.19 6.02
CA VAL A 66 9.20 -1.25 7.08
C VAL A 66 9.59 0.19 6.71
N ASP A 67 10.71 0.37 6.01
CA ASP A 67 11.19 1.69 5.54
C ASP A 67 10.22 2.40 4.58
N HIS A 68 9.35 1.65 3.89
CA HIS A 68 8.37 2.19 2.96
C HIS A 68 6.96 2.27 3.56
N TYR A 69 6.76 1.80 4.79
CA TYR A 69 5.43 1.65 5.39
C TYR A 69 4.68 2.98 5.55
N ASP A 70 5.36 4.00 6.06
CA ASP A 70 4.77 5.33 6.25
C ASP A 70 4.45 5.99 4.90
N TRP A 71 5.36 5.86 3.93
CA TRP A 71 5.15 6.39 2.58
C TRP A 71 3.96 5.71 1.87
N VAL A 72 3.87 4.38 1.95
CA VAL A 72 2.74 3.61 1.40
C VAL A 72 1.43 3.98 2.07
N THR A 73 1.43 4.11 3.39
CA THR A 73 0.27 4.50 4.17
C THR A 73 -0.22 5.90 3.76
N GLY A 74 0.71 6.86 3.58
CA GLY A 74 0.40 8.20 3.08
C GLY A 74 -0.25 8.17 1.69
N ARG A 75 0.29 7.38 0.76
CA ARG A 75 -0.28 7.24 -0.59
C ARG A 75 -1.66 6.59 -0.61
N ILE A 76 -1.92 5.63 0.28
CA ILE A 76 -3.26 5.04 0.45
C ILE A 76 -4.26 6.10 0.92
N TYR A 77 -3.86 6.99 1.84
CA TYR A 77 -4.72 8.09 2.28
C TYR A 77 -4.95 9.13 1.20
N GLU A 78 -3.91 9.51 0.44
CA GLU A 78 -4.04 10.42 -0.70
C GLU A 78 -5.04 9.88 -1.73
N ALA A 79 -5.03 8.56 -1.99
CA ALA A 79 -5.99 7.93 -2.89
C ALA A 79 -7.44 8.11 -2.44
N LEU A 80 -7.72 8.01 -1.13
CA LEU A 80 -9.06 8.25 -0.58
C LEU A 80 -9.42 9.75 -0.58
N ALA A 81 -8.46 10.60 -0.22
CA ALA A 81 -8.64 12.05 -0.18
C ALA A 81 -8.96 12.63 -1.57
N ALA A 82 -8.37 12.08 -2.63
CA ALA A 82 -8.67 12.44 -4.02
C ALA A 82 -10.15 12.22 -4.40
N HIS A 83 -10.86 11.37 -3.66
CA HIS A 83 -12.28 11.09 -3.83
C HIS A 83 -13.17 11.73 -2.76
N GLY A 84 -12.62 12.61 -1.92
CA GLY A 84 -13.36 13.30 -0.85
C GLY A 84 -13.74 12.40 0.33
N ILE A 85 -13.06 11.26 0.48
CA ILE A 85 -13.34 10.29 1.54
C ILE A 85 -12.38 10.53 2.70
N SER A 86 -12.93 10.89 3.86
CA SER A 86 -12.15 10.91 5.10
C SER A 86 -11.81 9.49 5.54
N THR A 87 -10.55 9.29 5.90
CA THR A 87 -10.04 8.02 6.37
C THR A 87 -10.63 7.66 7.73
N PRO A 88 -10.89 6.37 8.01
CA PRO A 88 -11.39 5.95 9.31
C PRO A 88 -10.33 6.21 10.39
N THR A 89 -10.76 6.79 11.51
CA THR A 89 -9.90 7.24 12.63
C THR A 89 -8.97 6.15 13.16
N ARG A 90 -9.35 4.87 13.05
CA ARG A 90 -8.51 3.71 13.42
C ARG A 90 -7.14 3.71 12.73
N TRP A 91 -7.06 4.13 11.47
CA TRP A 91 -5.81 4.15 10.70
C TRP A 91 -4.95 5.37 11.07
N LEU A 92 -5.58 6.52 11.34
CA LEU A 92 -4.91 7.69 11.90
C LEU A 92 -4.26 7.37 13.26
N LEU A 93 -4.93 6.61 14.13
CA LEU A 93 -4.38 6.19 15.43
C LEU A 93 -3.22 5.21 15.30
N ALA A 94 -3.23 4.33 14.30
CA ALA A 94 -2.13 3.41 14.04
C ALA A 94 -0.88 4.14 13.49
N ALA A 95 -1.07 5.16 12.67
CA ALA A 95 0.02 6.00 12.15
C ALA A 95 0.54 7.03 13.19
N ALA A 96 -0.33 7.51 14.09
CA ALA A 96 0.03 8.43 15.17
C ALA A 96 0.62 7.73 16.41
N GLY A 97 0.54 6.39 16.48
CA GLY A 97 1.05 5.59 17.59
C GLY A 97 2.58 5.51 17.70
N THR A 98 3.32 6.17 16.79
CA THR A 98 4.79 6.20 16.75
C THR A 98 5.40 7.47 17.34
N ASP A 99 4.66 8.24 18.15
CA ASP A 99 5.25 9.32 18.96
C ASP A 99 4.48 9.53 20.28
N SER A 100 4.40 8.48 21.09
CA SER A 100 4.07 8.58 22.51
C SER A 100 5.17 7.92 23.33
N SER A 101 6.38 8.45 23.19
CA SER A 101 7.41 8.38 24.23
C SER A 101 7.89 9.79 24.48
N GLU A 102 6.94 10.65 24.84
CA GLU A 102 7.22 11.92 25.46
C GLU A 102 7.91 11.65 26.80
N SER A 103 9.16 12.09 26.86
CA SER A 103 9.91 12.43 28.06
C SER A 103 9.04 12.72 29.29
N SER A 104 9.17 11.89 30.33
CA SER A 104 8.89 12.32 31.69
C SER A 104 10.16 12.20 32.51
N LEU A 105 10.95 13.26 32.34
CA LEU A 105 11.94 13.78 33.27
C LEU A 105 11.27 14.06 34.63
N ASP A 106 11.99 13.76 35.71
CA ASP A 106 11.86 14.35 37.05
C ASP A 106 10.63 14.01 37.91
N ARG A 107 10.80 13.04 38.82
CA ARG A 107 10.47 13.23 40.25
C ARG A 107 11.14 12.23 41.18
#